data_AF-A0A7N0U0D1-F1
#
_entry.id   AF-A0A7N0U0D1-F1
#
_cell.length_a   1.000
_cell.length_b   1.000
_cell.length_c   1.000
_cell.angle_alpha   90.00
_cell.angle_beta   90.00
_cell.angle_gamma   90.00
#
_symmetry.space_group_name_H-M   'P 1'
#
loop_
_entity.id
_entity.type
_entity.pdbx_description
1 polymer ?
#
loop_
_entity_poly.entity_id
_entity_poly.type
_entity_poly.pdbx_seq_one_letter_code
_entity_poly.pdbx_strand_id
1 'polypeptide(L)'
;MKFVAALIFVYLVCSGQVSEGQQQQGGTWCVARPSATDVELTNNINYACQTLAGSNCTLLIEEGGSCRDPCTLINHASAVMNAYYAENGRNWWNCNFKGTGLITISNPSN
;
A
#
# COMPACT_ATOMS: atom_id res chain seq x y z
N MET A 1 -39.23 -7.12 6.01
CA MET A 1 -38.70 -6.07 5.09
C MET A 1 -37.46 -5.39 5.71
N LYS A 2 -36.42 -6.16 6.08
CA LYS A 2 -35.15 -5.62 6.62
C LYS A 2 -33.90 -6.36 6.14
N PHE A 3 -34.06 -7.46 5.40
CA PHE A 3 -32.94 -8.30 4.93
C PHE A 3 -32.51 -8.00 3.48
N VAL A 4 -33.39 -7.45 2.65
CA VAL A 4 -33.06 -7.08 1.26
C VAL A 4 -32.16 -5.83 1.19
N ALA A 5 -32.30 -4.92 2.16
CA ALA A 5 -31.49 -3.70 2.24
C ALA A 5 -30.02 -3.98 2.62
N ALA A 6 -29.76 -5.03 3.41
CA ALA A 6 -28.39 -5.41 3.80
C ALA A 6 -27.59 -5.99 2.61
N LEU A 7 -28.25 -6.69 1.69
CA LEU A 7 -27.60 -7.29 0.52
C LEU A 7 -27.27 -6.27 -0.58
N ILE A 8 -28.06 -5.20 -0.70
CA ILE A 8 -27.77 -4.09 -1.63
C ILE A 8 -26.61 -3.23 -1.11
N PHE A 9 -26.49 -3.05 0.21
CA PHE A 9 -25.38 -2.31 0.81
C PHE A 9 -24.02 -2.98 0.59
N VAL A 10 -23.98 -4.33 0.58
CA VAL A 10 -22.76 -5.10 0.30
C VAL A 10 -22.36 -5.04 -1.18
N TYR A 11 -23.33 -5.00 -2.10
CA TYR A 11 -23.06 -4.90 -3.55
C TYR A 11 -22.53 -3.52 -3.99
N LEU A 12 -22.82 -2.45 -3.25
CA LEU A 12 -22.42 -1.08 -3.59
C LEU A 12 -20.99 -0.72 -3.15
N VAL A 13 -20.36 -1.48 -2.25
CA VAL A 13 -19.00 -1.16 -1.76
C VAL A 13 -17.91 -1.42 -2.82
N CYS A 14 -18.17 -2.25 -3.84
CA CYS A 14 -17.26 -2.45 -4.97
C CYS A 14 -17.58 -1.56 -6.19
N SER A 15 -18.67 -0.78 -6.17
CA SER A 15 -19.12 0.03 -7.33
C SER A 15 -19.11 1.52 -7.00
N GLY A 16 -17.92 2.08 -6.84
CA GLY A 16 -17.66 3.50 -7.09
C GLY A 16 -17.76 4.45 -5.89
N GLN A 17 -16.63 4.68 -5.24
CA GLN A 17 -16.15 6.03 -4.96
C GLN A 17 -14.68 6.10 -5.37
N VAL A 18 -14.43 6.87 -6.42
CA VAL A 18 -13.09 7.19 -6.91
C VAL A 18 -12.51 8.18 -5.91
N SER A 19 -11.79 7.69 -4.90
CA SER A 19 -10.98 8.54 -4.02
C SER A 19 -9.68 8.81 -4.76
N GLU A 20 -9.45 10.07 -5.10
CA GLU A 20 -8.27 10.58 -5.81
C GLU A 20 -6.99 9.96 -5.24
N GLY A 21 -6.46 8.94 -5.95
CA GLY A 21 -5.14 8.40 -5.70
C GLY A 21 -4.18 9.57 -5.77
N GLN A 22 -3.60 9.90 -4.61
CA GLN A 22 -2.64 10.97 -4.40
C GLN A 22 -1.74 11.08 -5.64
N GLN A 23 -1.88 12.18 -6.40
CA GLN A 23 -0.97 12.52 -7.47
C GLN A 23 0.45 12.47 -6.87
N GLN A 24 1.15 11.37 -7.14
CA GLN A 24 2.53 11.17 -6.70
C GLN A 24 3.36 12.21 -7.43
N GLN A 25 3.60 13.34 -6.76
CA GLN A 25 4.57 14.32 -7.24
C GLN A 25 5.90 13.60 -7.41
N GLY A 26 6.38 13.59 -8.65
CA GLY A 26 7.26 12.57 -9.19
C GLY A 26 8.64 12.47 -8.55
N GLY A 27 9.25 11.31 -8.77
CA GLY A 27 10.69 11.09 -8.63
C GLY A 27 11.03 9.62 -8.43
N THR A 28 10.49 9.01 -7.37
CA THR A 28 10.89 7.68 -6.90
C THR A 28 9.78 6.99 -6.11
N TRP A 29 9.71 5.66 -6.16
CA TRP A 29 8.80 4.83 -5.37
C TRP A 29 9.60 3.85 -4.53
N CYS A 30 9.09 3.49 -3.35
CA CYS A 30 9.65 2.42 -2.54
C CYS A 30 8.83 1.15 -2.72
N VAL A 31 9.45 0.06 -3.17
CA VAL A 31 8.80 -1.24 -3.33
C VAL A 31 9.54 -2.31 -2.53
N ALA A 32 8.86 -3.39 -2.17
CA ALA A 32 9.48 -4.53 -1.51
C ALA A 32 10.34 -5.32 -2.51
N ARG A 33 11.49 -5.84 -2.04
CA ARG A 33 12.35 -6.69 -2.86
C ARG A 33 11.71 -8.07 -3.05
N PRO A 34 11.78 -8.66 -4.26
CA PRO A 34 11.27 -10.02 -4.51
C PRO A 34 12.04 -11.11 -3.76
N SER A 35 13.24 -10.79 -3.26
CA SER A 35 14.04 -11.69 -2.42
C SER A 35 13.67 -11.64 -0.93
N ALA A 36 12.76 -10.75 -0.51
CA ALA A 36 12.34 -10.64 0.88
C ALA A 36 11.43 -11.83 1.26
N THR A 37 11.60 -12.34 2.47
CA THR A 37 10.76 -13.41 3.03
C THR A 37 9.42 -12.88 3.51
N ASP A 38 8.40 -13.73 3.58
CA ASP A 38 7.07 -13.35 4.09
C ASP A 38 7.11 -12.73 5.50
N VAL A 39 8.03 -13.22 6.33
CA VAL A 39 8.27 -12.67 7.68
C VAL A 39 8.81 -11.25 7.60
N GLU A 40 9.78 -10.99 6.72
CA GLU A 40 10.31 -9.63 6.50
C GLU A 40 9.26 -8.69 5.93
N LEU A 41 8.48 -9.15 4.94
CA LEU A 41 7.39 -8.37 4.35
C LEU A 41 6.34 -7.98 5.39
N THR A 42 5.93 -8.92 6.23
CA THR A 42 4.97 -8.67 7.32
C THR A 42 5.55 -7.68 8.34
N ASN A 43 6.83 -7.81 8.68
CA ASN A 43 7.50 -6.87 9.57
C ASN A 43 7.58 -5.45 8.99
N ASN A 44 7.83 -5.33 7.69
CA ASN A 44 7.83 -4.04 7.00
C ASN A 44 6.47 -3.37 7.05
N ILE A 45 5.40 -4.13 6.78
CA ILE A 45 4.01 -3.66 6.90
C ILE A 45 3.77 -3.17 8.32
N ASN A 46 4.01 -4.00 9.33
CA ASN A 46 3.77 -3.65 10.73
C ASN A 46 4.54 -2.39 11.16
N TYR A 47 5.81 -2.27 10.78
CA TYR A 47 6.65 -1.12 11.10
C TYR A 47 6.14 0.17 10.45
N ALA A 48 5.88 0.12 9.15
CA ALA A 48 5.39 1.28 8.40
C ALA A 48 4.01 1.71 8.90
N CYS A 49 3.09 0.77 9.14
CA CYS A 49 1.76 1.03 9.69
C CYS A 49 1.79 1.70 11.06
N GLN A 50 2.68 1.24 11.95
CA GLN A 50 2.84 1.86 13.28
C GLN A 50 3.28 3.32 13.17
N THR A 51 4.15 3.63 12.21
CA THR A 51 4.66 4.99 12.01
C THR A 51 3.64 5.89 11.33
N LEU A 52 2.77 5.31 10.49
CA LEU A 52 1.77 6.04 9.72
C LEU A 52 0.57 6.53 10.55
N ALA A 53 0.40 6.07 11.81
CA ALA A 53 -0.43 6.52 12.96
C ALA A 53 -1.74 7.33 12.76
N GLY A 54 -2.23 7.47 11.54
CA GLY A 54 -3.27 8.39 11.08
C GLY A 54 -3.77 8.04 9.67
N SER A 55 -2.98 7.33 8.87
CA SER A 55 -3.49 6.57 7.71
C SER A 55 -3.92 5.18 8.17
N ASN A 56 -5.18 4.83 7.94
CA ASN A 56 -5.71 3.53 8.29
C ASN A 56 -4.98 2.48 7.44
N CYS A 57 -4.00 1.77 8.01
CA CYS A 57 -3.16 0.87 7.23
C CYS A 57 -3.98 -0.25 6.58
N THR A 58 -5.12 -0.60 7.18
CA THR A 58 -6.14 -1.44 6.57
C THR A 58 -6.64 -0.85 5.25
N LEU A 59 -6.93 0.46 5.19
CA LEU A 59 -7.26 1.14 3.92
C LEU A 59 -6.05 1.27 2.98
N LEU A 60 -4.81 1.26 3.44
CA LEU A 60 -3.66 1.23 2.50
C LEU A 60 -3.43 -0.17 1.91
N ILE A 61 -3.85 -1.22 2.62
CA ILE A 61 -3.81 -2.60 2.17
C ILE A 61 -5.06 -2.92 1.31
N GLU A 62 -6.22 -2.38 1.68
CA GLU A 62 -7.52 -2.58 1.01
C GLU A 62 -7.77 -1.57 -0.12
N GLU A 63 -7.44 -0.29 0.09
CA GLU A 63 -7.55 0.83 -0.87
C GLU A 63 -6.19 1.26 -1.44
N GLY A 64 -5.14 0.47 -1.22
CA GLY A 64 -3.83 0.64 -1.83
C GLY A 64 -3.99 0.82 -3.33
N GLY A 65 -3.88 2.08 -3.77
CA GLY A 65 -4.14 2.50 -5.14
C GLY A 65 -3.57 1.48 -6.12
N SER A 66 -4.44 0.91 -6.95
CA SER A 66 -4.07 -0.14 -7.89
C SER A 66 -3.38 -1.36 -7.25
N CYS A 67 -4.01 -2.00 -6.26
CA CYS A 67 -3.81 -3.42 -5.97
C CYS A 67 -4.34 -4.23 -7.18
N ARG A 68 -3.67 -4.07 -8.31
CA ARG A 68 -3.95 -4.71 -9.59
C ARG A 68 -3.38 -6.11 -9.42
N ASP A 69 -4.29 -7.08 -9.45
CA ASP A 69 -4.02 -8.51 -9.36
C ASP A 69 -2.61 -8.89 -9.86
N PRO A 70 -1.83 -9.67 -9.08
CA PRO A 70 -2.29 -10.46 -7.94
C PRO A 70 -2.20 -9.76 -6.57
N CYS A 71 -3.19 -10.01 -5.71
CA CYS A 71 -3.21 -9.60 -4.29
C CYS A 71 -2.20 -10.43 -3.46
N THR A 72 -0.91 -10.08 -3.56
CA THR A 72 0.19 -10.79 -2.91
C THR A 72 0.77 -10.01 -1.73
N LEU A 73 1.38 -10.71 -0.77
CA LEU A 73 2.00 -10.09 0.41
C LEU A 73 3.07 -9.04 0.04
N ILE A 74 3.83 -9.30 -1.03
CA ILE A 74 4.83 -8.36 -1.55
C ILE A 74 4.21 -7.07 -2.10
N ASN A 75 3.02 -7.15 -2.70
CA ASN A 75 2.30 -5.98 -3.21
C ASN A 75 1.74 -5.15 -2.05
N HIS A 76 1.17 -5.79 -1.03
CA HIS A 76 0.76 -5.10 0.20
C HIS A 76 1.94 -4.42 0.90
N ALA A 77 3.07 -5.11 1.05
CA ALA A 77 4.28 -4.53 1.61
C ALA A 77 4.76 -3.33 0.78
N SER A 78 4.80 -3.46 -0.54
CA SER A 78 5.20 -2.37 -1.44
C SER A 78 4.31 -1.13 -1.32
N ALA A 79 2.99 -1.31 -1.24
CA ALA A 79 2.04 -0.20 -1.09
C ALA A 79 2.28 0.58 0.22
N VAL A 80 2.38 -0.13 1.35
CA VAL A 80 2.58 0.48 2.66
C VAL A 80 3.98 1.09 2.78
N MET A 81 5.01 0.41 2.28
CA MET A 81 6.39 0.91 2.25
C MET A 81 6.51 2.20 1.41
N ASN A 82 5.80 2.27 0.29
CA ASN A 82 5.75 3.47 -0.55
C ASN A 82 5.04 4.64 0.15
N ALA A 83 3.94 4.37 0.85
CA ALA A 83 3.23 5.39 1.63
C ALA A 83 4.12 5.95 2.75
N TYR A 84 4.79 5.07 3.51
CA TYR A 84 5.77 5.46 4.52
C TYR A 84 6.92 6.29 3.92
N TYR A 85 7.45 5.85 2.78
CA TYR A 85 8.53 6.54 2.09
C TYR A 85 8.12 7.95 1.65
N ALA A 86 6.89 8.12 1.15
CA ALA A 86 6.34 9.41 0.76
C ALA A 86 6.17 10.35 1.97
N GLU A 87 5.59 9.86 3.06
CA GLU A 87 5.33 10.64 4.29
C GLU A 87 6.63 11.10 4.97
N ASN A 88 7.68 10.28 4.92
CA ASN A 88 8.97 10.58 5.55
C ASN A 88 9.95 11.36 4.63
N GLY A 89 9.45 11.96 3.54
CA GLY A 89 10.23 12.85 2.68
C GLY A 89 11.11 12.16 1.64
N ARG A 90 10.78 10.92 1.24
CA ARG A 90 11.40 10.18 0.12
C ARG A 90 12.93 10.04 0.18
N ASN A 91 13.51 10.03 1.37
CA ASN A 91 14.95 9.82 1.55
C ASN A 91 15.34 8.35 1.41
N TRP A 92 16.54 8.07 0.89
CA TRP A 92 16.94 6.70 0.57
C TRP A 92 16.92 5.75 1.78
N TRP A 93 17.22 6.27 2.97
CA TRP A 93 17.22 5.50 4.22
C TRP A 93 15.80 5.06 4.65
N ASN A 94 14.76 5.81 4.27
CA ASN A 94 13.37 5.47 4.58
C ASN A 94 12.84 4.28 3.75
N CYS A 95 13.51 3.92 2.65
CA CYS A 95 13.17 2.73 1.87
C CYS A 95 14.09 1.53 2.19
N ASN A 96 14.97 1.64 3.18
CA ASN A 96 15.92 0.55 3.44
C ASN A 96 15.21 -0.72 3.96
N PHE A 97 14.31 -0.60 4.95
CA PHE A 97 13.60 -1.72 5.56
C PHE A 97 14.52 -2.93 5.84
N LYS A 98 15.67 -2.70 6.48
CA LYS A 98 16.72 -3.72 6.73
C LYS A 98 17.26 -4.38 5.46
N GLY A 99 17.33 -3.63 4.36
CA GLY A 99 17.78 -4.10 3.05
C GLY A 99 16.71 -4.83 2.24
N THR A 100 15.44 -4.79 2.65
CA THR A 100 14.33 -5.47 1.96
C THR A 100 13.46 -4.53 1.12
N GLY A 101 13.72 -3.22 1.14
CA GLY A 101 13.11 -2.26 0.22
C GLY A 101 14.03 -1.86 -0.93
N LEU A 102 13.41 -1.43 -2.03
CA LEU A 102 14.05 -1.00 -3.26
C LEU A 102 13.41 0.31 -3.74
N ILE A 103 14.25 1.28 -4.07
CA ILE A 103 13.79 2.53 -4.68
C ILE A 103 13.79 2.36 -6.19
N THR A 104 12.64 2.57 -6.82
CA THR A 104 12.49 2.58 -8.28
C THR A 104 12.15 3.98 -8.77
N ILE A 105 12.69 4.36 -9.92
CA ILE A 105 12.34 5.58 -10.66
C ILE A 105 11.29 5.30 -11.75
N SER A 106 10.97 4.03 -11.97
CA SER A 106 9.94 3.58 -12.89
C SER A 106 8.68 3.30 -12.09
N ASN A 107 7.55 3.89 -12.48
CA ASN A 107 6.28 3.66 -11.84
C ASN A 107 5.97 2.14 -11.89
N PRO A 108 5.85 1.47 -10.73
CA PRO A 108 5.62 0.02 -10.67
C PRO A 108 4.22 -0.41 -11.13
N SER A 109 3.30 0.52 -11.41
CA SER A 109 1.95 0.26 -11.89
C SER A 109 1.83 0.07 -13.42
N ASN A 110 2.95 0.01 -14.15
CA ASN A 110 3.00 -0.09 -15.62
C ASN A 110 3.30 -1.52 -16.10
#